data_AF-A0A8H3HPD5-F1
#
_entry.id   AF-A0A8H3HPD5-F1
#
_cell.length_a   1.000
_cell.length_b   1.000
_cell.length_c   1.000
_cell.angle_alpha   90.00
_cell.angle_beta   90.00
_cell.angle_gamma   90.00
#
_symmetry.space_group_name_H-M   'P 1'
#
loop_
_entity.id
_entity.type
_entity.pdbx_description
1 polymer ?
#
loop_
_entity_poly.entity_id
_entity_poly.type
_entity_poly.pdbx_seq_one_letter_code
_entity_poly.pdbx_strand_id
1 'polypeptide(L)'
;MPYTPTSSGLSGVLFVLTRYVARERHPHHNHDWGTLQFLLYELALRYMLVADEHQREATLRIVAANKVIDGWEVHPKHMDPQDSRCIMTAFIHTMSRGTSDLLLTEDPLIMLRLVHLATDAETQDLLPAVIRSTLVYVWAAMNNLENESKPEGFHQWFIACLSSLIRPLHNRPYPLTRITQSLVMDAMHESDFLDLIASIIVRLKPGESRYQAESSIATLGGLGVLFKLIVKAVPEVELGECFKDYVPAWWKVRRHILPNWHDMPAGHSRPHEMHYMHCEDTWLQISEILGLRSAIDSYTVPIANCDGGRCPMADTVNGLGAPQWIGSLVELIPHIENPPYAVPIMSISRLKSEYT
;
A
#
# COMPACT_ATOMS: atom_id res chain seq x y z
N MET A 1 -17.24 5.87 40.36
CA MET A 1 -17.10 4.99 39.19
C MET A 1 -16.42 3.71 39.65
N PRO A 2 -17.00 2.52 39.41
CA PRO A 2 -16.33 1.27 39.76
C PRO A 2 -15.13 1.08 38.83
N TYR A 3 -13.94 0.91 39.40
CA TYR A 3 -12.76 0.44 38.69
C TYR A 3 -13.04 -1.00 38.24
N THR A 4 -13.38 -1.19 36.96
CA THR A 4 -13.22 -2.51 36.35
C THR A 4 -11.72 -2.77 36.24
N PRO A 5 -11.20 -3.87 36.78
CA PRO A 5 -9.80 -4.20 36.60
C PRO A 5 -9.59 -4.34 35.09
N THR A 6 -8.81 -3.42 34.51
CA THR A 6 -8.21 -3.60 33.19
C THR A 6 -7.47 -4.92 33.27
N SER A 7 -8.05 -5.97 32.70
CA SER A 7 -7.35 -7.25 32.66
C SER A 7 -6.06 -6.99 31.92
N SER A 8 -4.93 -7.18 32.61
CA SER A 8 -3.65 -7.30 31.95
C SER A 8 -3.74 -8.57 31.11
N GLY A 9 -4.26 -8.43 29.90
CA GLY A 9 -4.46 -9.51 28.95
C GLY A 9 -3.13 -10.10 28.49
N LEU A 10 -3.13 -10.74 27.32
CA LEU A 10 -1.91 -11.38 26.81
C LEU A 10 -0.76 -10.37 26.61
N SER A 11 -1.05 -9.08 26.39
CA SER A 11 -0.04 -8.00 26.36
C SER A 11 0.84 -7.94 27.62
N GLY A 12 0.28 -8.15 28.81
CA GLY A 12 1.03 -8.16 30.06
C GLY A 12 2.00 -9.34 30.14
N VAL A 13 1.57 -10.52 29.66
CA VAL A 13 2.43 -11.72 29.58
C VAL A 13 3.55 -11.49 28.57
N LEU A 14 3.24 -10.97 27.38
CA LEU A 14 4.22 -10.64 26.35
C LEU A 14 5.24 -9.60 26.82
N PHE A 15 4.81 -8.64 27.65
CA PHE A 15 5.72 -7.67 28.26
C PHE A 15 6.72 -8.34 29.20
N VAL A 16 6.26 -9.23 30.09
CA VAL A 16 7.15 -9.97 31.00
C VAL A 16 8.14 -10.83 30.20
N LEU A 17 7.67 -11.52 29.16
CA LEU A 17 8.52 -12.30 28.27
C LEU A 17 9.55 -11.43 27.55
N THR A 18 9.17 -10.23 27.11
CA THR A 18 10.11 -9.26 26.50
C THR A 18 11.22 -8.86 27.45
N ARG A 19 10.89 -8.61 28.72
CA ARG A 19 11.89 -8.28 29.74
C ARG A 19 12.82 -9.46 30.03
N TYR A 20 12.28 -10.68 30.02
CA TYR A 20 13.08 -11.90 30.13
C TYR A 20 14.06 -12.06 28.96
N VAL A 21 13.57 -11.97 27.72
CA VAL A 21 14.42 -12.04 26.50
C VAL A 21 15.48 -10.95 26.50
N ALA A 22 15.14 -9.73 26.92
CA ALA A 22 16.12 -8.64 27.01
C ALA A 22 17.23 -8.92 28.04
N ARG A 23 16.90 -9.56 29.18
CA ARG A 23 17.87 -9.95 30.21
C ARG A 23 18.78 -11.09 29.76
N GLU A 24 18.23 -12.05 29.02
CA GLU A 24 18.98 -13.21 28.51
C GLU A 24 19.92 -12.90 27.33
N ARG A 25 19.90 -11.67 26.81
CA ARG A 25 20.78 -11.20 25.70
C ARG A 25 22.28 -11.18 26.06
N HIS A 26 22.67 -11.64 27.24
CA HIS A 26 24.07 -11.59 27.68
C HIS A 26 25.01 -12.40 26.75
N PRO A 27 26.14 -11.80 26.32
CA PRO A 27 26.90 -12.24 25.15
C PRO A 27 27.67 -13.57 25.30
N HIS A 28 27.59 -14.23 26.45
CA HIS A 28 28.44 -15.37 26.74
C HIS A 28 27.72 -16.71 26.91
N HIS A 29 26.40 -16.78 27.07
CA HIS A 29 25.80 -17.99 27.66
C HIS A 29 24.51 -18.56 27.04
N ASN A 30 23.91 -17.97 26.01
CA ASN A 30 22.63 -18.50 25.54
C ASN A 30 22.51 -18.61 24.01
N HIS A 31 22.83 -19.80 23.48
CA HIS A 31 22.62 -20.14 22.07
C HIS A 31 21.14 -20.06 21.67
N ASP A 32 20.22 -20.18 22.63
CA ASP A 32 18.78 -20.19 22.39
C ASP A 32 18.13 -18.79 22.41
N TRP A 33 18.88 -17.74 22.75
CA TRP A 33 18.35 -16.38 22.84
C TRP A 33 17.70 -15.92 21.54
N GLY A 34 18.35 -16.18 20.40
CA GLY A 34 17.81 -15.83 19.09
C GLY A 34 16.46 -16.50 18.82
N THR A 35 16.36 -17.80 19.11
CA THR A 35 15.12 -18.58 19.00
C THR A 35 14.00 -17.99 19.85
N LEU A 36 14.29 -17.66 21.12
CA LEU A 36 13.31 -17.04 22.02
C LEU A 36 12.86 -15.67 21.51
N GLN A 37 13.78 -14.85 20.97
CA GLN A 37 13.45 -13.58 20.37
C GLN A 37 12.54 -13.75 19.13
N PHE A 38 12.86 -14.69 18.24
CA PHE A 38 12.04 -15.00 17.06
C PHE A 38 10.62 -15.41 17.46
N LEU A 39 10.48 -16.32 18.43
CA LEU A 39 9.18 -16.80 18.91
C LEU A 39 8.36 -15.66 19.53
N LEU A 40 9.00 -14.82 20.33
CA LEU A 40 8.31 -13.69 20.97
C LEU A 40 7.90 -12.63 19.95
N TYR A 41 8.74 -12.33 18.97
CA TYR A 41 8.41 -11.41 17.87
C TYR A 41 7.22 -11.93 17.07
N GLU A 42 7.23 -13.20 16.67
CA GLU A 42 6.11 -13.79 15.93
C GLU A 42 4.83 -13.82 16.78
N LEU A 43 4.92 -14.19 18.05
CA LEU A 43 3.77 -14.22 18.96
C LEU A 43 3.16 -12.83 19.14
N ALA A 44 3.99 -11.78 19.23
CA ALA A 44 3.52 -10.40 19.30
C ALA A 44 2.82 -9.96 18.01
N LEU A 45 3.36 -10.33 16.83
CA LEU A 45 2.70 -10.06 15.54
C LEU A 45 1.36 -10.79 15.41
N ARG A 46 1.29 -12.06 15.82
CA ARG A 46 0.02 -12.83 15.85
C ARG A 46 -0.98 -12.17 16.78
N TYR A 47 -0.54 -11.69 17.93
CA TYR A 47 -1.42 -11.02 18.88
C TYR A 47 -1.91 -9.66 18.36
N MET A 48 -1.11 -8.91 17.61
CA MET A 48 -1.54 -7.66 16.96
C MET A 48 -2.79 -7.87 16.08
N LEU A 49 -2.95 -9.04 15.45
CA LEU A 49 -4.11 -9.36 14.62
C LEU A 49 -5.43 -9.44 15.40
N VAL A 50 -5.38 -9.65 16.71
CA VAL A 50 -6.57 -9.87 17.56
C VAL A 50 -6.63 -8.94 18.76
N ALA A 51 -5.58 -8.15 18.99
CA ALA A 51 -5.51 -7.21 20.11
C ALA A 51 -6.59 -6.15 19.98
N ASP A 52 -7.27 -5.90 21.11
CA ASP A 52 -8.15 -4.74 21.24
C ASP A 52 -7.35 -3.43 21.19
N GLU A 53 -8.08 -2.32 21.03
CA GLU A 53 -7.51 -0.98 20.93
C GLU A 53 -6.63 -0.60 22.13
N HIS A 54 -6.99 -1.05 23.34
CA HIS A 54 -6.27 -0.72 24.57
C HIS A 54 -4.95 -1.49 24.73
N GLN A 55 -4.85 -2.67 24.11
CA GLN A 55 -3.68 -3.54 24.18
C GLN A 55 -2.70 -3.34 23.02
N ARG A 56 -3.14 -2.64 21.97
CA ARG A 56 -2.38 -2.55 20.73
C ARG A 56 -1.08 -1.77 20.87
N GLU A 57 -1.12 -0.58 21.46
CA GLU A 57 0.08 0.26 21.66
C GLU A 57 1.15 -0.47 22.48
N ALA A 58 0.76 -1.18 23.53
CA ALA A 58 1.69 -1.98 24.31
C ALA A 58 2.30 -3.12 23.47
N THR A 59 1.49 -3.75 22.62
CA THR A 59 1.93 -4.84 21.73
C THR A 59 2.88 -4.34 20.65
N LEU A 60 2.65 -3.15 20.08
CA LEU A 60 3.57 -2.51 19.14
C LEU A 60 4.95 -2.28 19.74
N ARG A 61 5.01 -1.78 20.97
CA ARG A 61 6.29 -1.60 21.68
C ARG A 61 7.02 -2.91 21.88
N ILE A 62 6.29 -4.00 22.12
CA ILE A 62 6.86 -5.35 22.22
C ILE A 62 7.40 -5.81 20.86
N VAL A 63 6.65 -5.61 19.77
CA VAL A 63 7.12 -5.91 18.40
C VAL A 63 8.40 -5.12 18.10
N ALA A 64 8.43 -3.82 18.38
CA ALA A 64 9.58 -2.97 18.15
C ALA A 64 10.81 -3.40 18.98
N ALA A 65 10.62 -3.73 20.27
CA ALA A 65 11.69 -4.17 21.16
C ALA A 65 12.31 -5.51 20.77
N ASN A 66 11.53 -6.38 20.11
CA ASN A 66 11.95 -7.72 19.69
C ASN A 66 12.16 -7.84 18.19
N LYS A 67 12.24 -6.73 17.45
CA LYS A 67 12.42 -6.74 15.99
C LYS A 67 13.64 -7.59 15.63
N VAL A 68 13.42 -8.57 14.76
CA VAL A 68 14.49 -9.45 14.29
C VAL A 68 15.00 -8.97 12.94
N ILE A 69 16.33 -8.93 12.79
CA ILE A 69 16.98 -8.33 11.62
C ILE A 69 17.25 -9.37 10.53
N ASP A 70 17.53 -10.63 10.90
CA ASP A 70 17.98 -11.65 9.94
C ASP A 70 17.13 -12.93 9.99
N GLY A 71 16.83 -13.51 8.83
CA GLY A 71 16.33 -14.88 8.67
C GLY A 71 14.84 -15.12 9.01
N TRP A 72 14.18 -14.23 9.74
CA TRP A 72 12.76 -14.43 10.11
C TRP A 72 11.85 -14.49 8.87
N GLU A 73 12.10 -13.64 7.87
CA GLU A 73 11.24 -13.45 6.70
C GLU A 73 11.31 -14.60 5.67
N VAL A 74 12.18 -15.60 5.88
CA VAL A 74 12.43 -16.68 4.90
C VAL A 74 11.50 -17.87 5.09
N HIS A 75 10.95 -18.04 6.29
CA HIS A 75 10.14 -19.21 6.63
C HIS A 75 8.64 -18.89 6.65
N PRO A 76 7.77 -19.81 6.19
CA PRO A 76 6.33 -19.70 6.39
C PRO A 76 5.99 -19.42 7.84
N LYS A 77 4.97 -18.59 8.07
CA LYS A 77 4.48 -18.23 9.41
C LYS A 77 3.13 -18.85 9.75
N HIS A 78 2.76 -19.91 9.04
CA HIS A 78 1.64 -20.77 9.37
C HIS A 78 2.16 -22.17 9.71
N MET A 79 1.49 -22.87 10.63
CA MET A 79 1.77 -24.28 10.94
C MET A 79 1.09 -25.23 9.96
N ASP A 80 -0.11 -24.87 9.52
CA ASP A 80 -0.96 -25.62 8.62
C ASP A 80 -1.90 -24.65 7.86
N PRO A 81 -2.66 -25.13 6.86
CA PRO A 81 -3.58 -24.28 6.11
C PRO A 81 -4.68 -23.62 6.95
N GLN A 82 -5.07 -24.23 8.08
CA GLN A 82 -6.07 -23.65 8.96
C GLN A 82 -5.48 -22.48 9.75
N ASP A 83 -4.24 -22.57 10.21
CA ASP A 83 -3.50 -21.46 10.85
C ASP A 83 -3.33 -20.29 9.88
N SER A 84 -2.96 -20.56 8.63
CA SER A 84 -2.90 -19.56 7.56
C SER A 84 -4.24 -18.84 7.36
N ARG A 85 -5.33 -19.61 7.25
CA ARG A 85 -6.69 -19.09 7.12
C ARG A 85 -7.08 -18.24 8.31
N CYS A 86 -6.75 -18.67 9.53
CA CYS A 86 -6.98 -17.91 10.75
C CYS A 86 -6.23 -16.56 10.74
N ILE A 87 -4.95 -16.55 10.36
CA ILE A 87 -4.12 -15.33 10.27
C ILE A 87 -4.73 -14.34 9.27
N MET A 88 -5.03 -14.79 8.04
CA MET A 88 -5.59 -13.92 7.00
C MET A 88 -6.99 -13.41 7.37
N THR A 89 -7.84 -14.27 7.94
CA THR A 89 -9.18 -13.88 8.39
C THR A 89 -9.12 -12.88 9.54
N ALA A 90 -8.21 -13.08 10.51
CA ALA A 90 -8.01 -12.15 11.60
C ALA A 90 -7.56 -10.77 11.09
N PHE A 91 -6.65 -10.73 10.11
CA PHE A 91 -6.27 -9.49 9.45
C PHE A 91 -7.49 -8.80 8.81
N ILE A 92 -8.25 -9.49 7.95
CA ILE A 92 -9.43 -8.94 7.28
C ILE A 92 -10.45 -8.41 8.30
N HIS A 93 -10.72 -9.17 9.36
CA HIS A 93 -11.65 -8.78 10.41
C HIS A 93 -11.16 -7.55 11.18
N THR A 94 -9.87 -7.49 11.50
CA THR A 94 -9.29 -6.35 12.21
C THR A 94 -9.27 -5.09 11.34
N MET A 95 -8.99 -5.22 10.04
CA MET A 95 -9.06 -4.10 9.10
C MET A 95 -10.50 -3.62 8.88
N SER A 96 -11.48 -4.53 8.84
CA SER A 96 -12.90 -4.15 8.67
C SER A 96 -13.53 -3.54 9.92
N ARG A 97 -13.01 -3.86 11.11
CA ARG A 97 -13.45 -3.28 12.39
C ARG A 97 -12.63 -2.09 12.85
N GLY A 98 -11.53 -1.79 12.17
CA GLY A 98 -10.65 -0.69 12.54
C GLY A 98 -11.45 0.61 12.65
N THR A 99 -11.33 1.26 13.81
CA THR A 99 -11.70 2.68 13.95
C THR A 99 -10.79 3.51 13.05
N SER A 100 -11.17 4.75 12.74
CA SER A 100 -10.30 5.67 11.99
C SER A 100 -8.88 5.63 12.54
N ASP A 101 -8.71 5.65 13.87
CA ASP A 101 -7.41 5.62 14.56
C ASP A 101 -6.52 4.42 14.18
N LEU A 102 -7.08 3.22 13.97
CA LEU A 102 -6.32 2.05 13.50
C LEU A 102 -5.71 2.29 12.11
N LEU A 103 -6.44 2.99 11.25
CA LEU A 103 -6.01 3.29 9.89
C LEU A 103 -4.99 4.43 9.82
N LEU A 104 -4.76 5.14 10.94
CA LEU A 104 -3.79 6.22 11.07
C LEU A 104 -2.44 5.76 11.68
N THR A 105 -2.35 4.53 12.17
CA THR A 105 -1.13 3.99 12.82
C THR A 105 -0.37 3.04 11.90
N GLU A 106 0.90 2.75 12.22
CA GLU A 106 1.72 1.77 11.46
C GLU A 106 1.23 0.31 11.61
N ASP A 107 0.22 0.07 12.44
CA ASP A 107 -0.22 -1.26 12.90
C ASP A 107 -0.59 -2.18 11.74
N PRO A 108 -1.33 -1.73 10.71
CA PRO A 108 -1.67 -2.59 9.58
C PRO A 108 -0.48 -3.03 8.74
N LEU A 109 0.53 -2.18 8.55
CA LEU A 109 1.76 -2.62 7.88
C LEU A 109 2.50 -3.64 8.75
N ILE A 110 2.55 -3.42 10.06
CA ILE A 110 3.16 -4.36 11.01
C ILE A 110 2.46 -5.72 10.93
N MET A 111 1.13 -5.74 10.91
CA MET A 111 0.35 -6.97 10.71
C MET A 111 0.65 -7.62 9.36
N LEU A 112 0.81 -6.83 8.29
CA LEU A 112 1.11 -7.34 6.95
C LEU A 112 2.44 -8.11 6.85
N ARG A 113 3.43 -7.84 7.71
CA ARG A 113 4.67 -8.66 7.83
C ARG A 113 4.40 -10.11 8.19
N LEU A 114 3.31 -10.39 8.87
CA LEU A 114 2.92 -11.75 9.19
C LEU A 114 2.06 -12.35 8.07
N VAL A 115 1.09 -11.58 7.57
CA VAL A 115 0.07 -12.06 6.62
C VAL A 115 0.70 -12.57 5.31
N HIS A 116 1.65 -11.83 4.72
CA HIS A 116 2.29 -12.27 3.47
C HIS A 116 3.11 -13.55 3.61
N LEU A 117 3.67 -13.82 4.80
CA LEU A 117 4.41 -15.05 5.09
C LEU A 117 3.51 -16.20 5.55
N ALA A 118 2.28 -15.89 5.95
CA ALA A 118 1.26 -16.88 6.25
C ALA A 118 0.54 -17.36 4.98
N THR A 119 0.53 -16.59 3.90
CA THR A 119 -0.24 -16.93 2.69
C THR A 119 0.24 -18.24 2.04
N ASP A 120 -0.70 -19.12 1.68
CA ASP A 120 -0.44 -20.40 1.02
C ASP A 120 -1.44 -20.70 -0.12
N ALA A 121 -1.27 -21.86 -0.77
CA ALA A 121 -2.10 -22.26 -1.90
C ALA A 121 -3.57 -22.54 -1.53
N GLU A 122 -3.85 -22.89 -0.27
CA GLU A 122 -5.18 -23.25 0.23
C GLU A 122 -5.97 -22.06 0.79
N THR A 123 -5.33 -20.89 0.84
CA THR A 123 -5.91 -19.63 1.34
C THR A 123 -5.98 -18.53 0.28
N GLN A 124 -5.74 -18.90 -0.98
CA GLN A 124 -5.85 -18.01 -2.14
C GLN A 124 -7.23 -17.34 -2.27
N ASP A 125 -8.30 -17.98 -1.78
CA ASP A 125 -9.65 -17.42 -1.77
C ASP A 125 -9.76 -16.16 -0.89
N LEU A 126 -8.86 -15.98 0.09
CA LEU A 126 -8.83 -14.81 0.98
C LEU A 126 -7.97 -13.66 0.45
N LEU A 127 -7.09 -13.92 -0.53
CA LEU A 127 -6.18 -12.91 -1.08
C LEU A 127 -6.89 -11.63 -1.57
N PRO A 128 -8.01 -11.69 -2.32
CA PRO A 128 -8.73 -10.49 -2.75
C PRO A 128 -9.14 -9.58 -1.58
N ALA A 129 -9.63 -10.17 -0.49
CA ALA A 129 -10.06 -9.42 0.69
C ALA A 129 -8.87 -8.82 1.46
N VAL A 130 -7.74 -9.54 1.56
CA VAL A 130 -6.49 -9.01 2.13
C VAL A 130 -5.96 -7.84 1.31
N ILE A 131 -5.94 -7.96 -0.02
CA ILE A 131 -5.49 -6.89 -0.93
C ILE A 131 -6.39 -5.67 -0.79
N ARG A 132 -7.73 -5.84 -0.87
CA ARG A 132 -8.68 -4.73 -0.68
C ARG A 132 -8.46 -4.01 0.65
N SER A 133 -8.37 -4.77 1.75
CA SER A 133 -8.14 -4.20 3.10
C SER A 133 -6.82 -3.45 3.19
N THR A 134 -5.78 -3.96 2.53
CA THR A 134 -4.47 -3.31 2.46
C THR A 134 -4.54 -2.00 1.68
N LEU A 135 -5.16 -2.00 0.50
CA LEU A 135 -5.26 -0.80 -0.35
C LEU A 135 -6.07 0.31 0.32
N VAL A 136 -7.19 -0.04 0.96
CA VAL A 136 -8.01 0.90 1.75
C VAL A 136 -7.17 1.55 2.86
N TYR A 137 -6.38 0.76 3.57
CA TYR A 137 -5.50 1.30 4.61
C TYR A 137 -4.41 2.20 4.04
N VAL A 138 -3.75 1.79 2.95
CA VAL A 138 -2.66 2.58 2.38
C VAL A 138 -3.18 3.93 1.89
N TRP A 139 -4.38 3.97 1.30
CA TRP A 139 -5.06 5.22 0.99
C TRP A 139 -5.27 6.10 2.22
N ALA A 140 -5.81 5.55 3.30
CA ALA A 140 -6.03 6.28 4.54
C ALA A 140 -4.71 6.82 5.12
N ALA A 141 -3.70 5.96 5.25
CA ALA A 141 -2.39 6.32 5.78
C ALA A 141 -1.71 7.42 4.92
N MET A 142 -1.77 7.29 3.59
CA MET A 142 -1.21 8.27 2.67
C MET A 142 -1.78 9.67 2.87
N ASN A 143 -3.05 9.84 3.24
CA ASN A 143 -3.62 11.17 3.50
C ASN A 143 -3.06 11.81 4.77
N ASN A 144 -2.52 11.02 5.71
CA ASN A 144 -1.94 11.52 6.96
C ASN A 144 -0.43 11.73 6.87
N LEU A 145 0.24 11.00 5.96
CA LEU A 145 1.68 11.10 5.71
C LEU A 145 2.12 12.44 5.10
N GLU A 146 1.19 13.30 4.67
CA GLU A 146 1.54 14.65 4.15
C GLU A 146 2.27 15.50 5.20
N ASN A 147 2.11 15.20 6.49
CA ASN A 147 2.78 15.87 7.60
C ASN A 147 4.09 15.19 8.05
N GLU A 148 4.44 14.03 7.48
CA GLU A 148 5.62 13.27 7.90
C GLU A 148 6.85 13.51 7.01
N SER A 149 8.03 13.47 7.63
CA SER A 149 9.28 13.85 6.97
C SER A 149 9.81 12.86 5.92
N LYS A 150 9.29 11.61 5.83
CA LYS A 150 9.87 10.51 5.01
C LYS A 150 8.87 9.41 4.57
N PRO A 151 7.92 9.69 3.66
CA PRO A 151 6.93 8.70 3.21
C PRO A 151 7.51 7.55 2.35
N GLU A 152 8.75 7.67 1.85
CA GLU A 152 9.31 6.69 0.91
C GLU A 152 9.53 5.30 1.53
N GLY A 153 9.94 5.25 2.80
CA GLY A 153 10.11 3.98 3.51
C GLY A 153 8.79 3.21 3.67
N PHE A 154 7.70 3.95 3.89
CA PHE A 154 6.34 3.41 3.92
C PHE A 154 5.94 2.85 2.55
N HIS A 155 6.16 3.60 1.47
CA HIS A 155 5.84 3.14 0.11
C HIS A 155 6.60 1.86 -0.27
N GLN A 156 7.91 1.81 -0.03
CA GLN A 156 8.73 0.64 -0.32
C GLN A 156 8.23 -0.60 0.42
N TRP A 157 7.87 -0.45 1.68
CA TRP A 157 7.39 -1.56 2.49
C TRP A 157 6.01 -2.05 2.03
N PHE A 158 5.09 -1.13 1.73
CA PHE A 158 3.81 -1.48 1.10
C PHE A 158 4.01 -2.28 -0.20
N ILE A 159 4.86 -1.79 -1.11
CA ILE A 159 5.16 -2.44 -2.39
C ILE A 159 5.72 -3.85 -2.16
N ALA A 160 6.62 -4.02 -1.20
CA ALA A 160 7.21 -5.31 -0.86
C ALA A 160 6.18 -6.30 -0.29
N CYS A 161 5.29 -5.85 0.60
CA CYS A 161 4.20 -6.65 1.14
C CYS A 161 3.23 -7.08 0.05
N LEU A 162 2.78 -6.16 -0.80
CA LEU A 162 1.85 -6.47 -1.89
C LEU A 162 2.48 -7.42 -2.92
N SER A 163 3.75 -7.21 -3.26
CA SER A 163 4.52 -8.13 -4.12
C SER A 163 4.56 -9.54 -3.54
N SER A 164 4.74 -9.65 -2.23
CA SER A 164 4.78 -10.94 -1.52
C SER A 164 3.40 -11.60 -1.40
N LEU A 165 2.31 -10.83 -1.33
CA LEU A 165 0.95 -11.39 -1.34
C LEU A 165 0.62 -12.03 -2.70
N ILE A 166 1.04 -11.39 -3.79
CA ILE A 166 0.84 -11.89 -5.15
C ILE A 166 1.77 -13.09 -5.43
N ARG A 167 3.00 -13.03 -4.92
CA ARG A 167 3.99 -14.08 -5.06
C ARG A 167 4.71 -14.33 -3.72
N PRO A 168 4.24 -15.28 -2.92
CA PRO A 168 4.84 -15.58 -1.62
C PRO A 168 6.33 -15.92 -1.70
N LEU A 169 7.07 -15.47 -0.68
CA LEU A 169 8.53 -15.54 -0.62
C LEU A 169 9.08 -16.92 -0.18
N HIS A 170 8.22 -17.84 0.27
CA HIS A 170 8.66 -19.14 0.80
C HIS A 170 8.85 -20.20 -0.30
N ASN A 171 9.45 -21.34 0.08
CA ASN A 171 10.05 -22.35 -0.81
C ASN A 171 9.11 -23.01 -1.85
N ARG A 172 7.82 -22.68 -1.88
CA ARG A 172 6.85 -23.23 -2.84
C ARG A 172 5.93 -22.13 -3.38
N PRO A 173 6.41 -21.30 -4.32
CA PRO A 173 5.52 -20.39 -5.03
C PRO A 173 4.44 -21.22 -5.74
N TYR A 174 3.20 -20.77 -5.62
CA TYR A 174 2.05 -21.39 -6.27
C TYR A 174 1.42 -20.42 -7.27
N PRO A 175 0.90 -20.92 -8.40
CA PRO A 175 0.13 -20.08 -9.31
C PRO A 175 -1.22 -19.73 -8.68
N LEU A 176 -1.72 -18.53 -8.97
CA LEU A 176 -3.08 -18.15 -8.63
C LEU A 176 -4.08 -18.93 -9.47
N THR A 177 -5.18 -19.39 -8.87
CA THR A 177 -6.29 -19.97 -9.64
C THR A 177 -6.94 -18.90 -10.52
N ARG A 178 -7.59 -19.27 -11.64
CA ARG A 178 -8.30 -18.30 -12.49
C ARG A 178 -9.36 -17.49 -11.75
N ILE A 179 -10.07 -18.13 -10.82
CA ILE A 179 -11.09 -17.45 -9.99
C ILE A 179 -10.39 -16.42 -9.10
N THR A 180 -9.30 -16.80 -8.43
CA THR A 180 -8.52 -15.87 -7.59
C THR A 180 -7.92 -14.74 -8.42
N GLN A 181 -7.39 -15.00 -9.62
CA GLN A 181 -6.86 -13.97 -10.53
C GLN A 181 -7.92 -12.89 -10.83
N SER A 182 -9.12 -13.30 -11.23
CA SER A 182 -10.25 -12.39 -11.47
C SER A 182 -10.57 -11.56 -10.23
N LEU A 183 -10.75 -12.21 -9.08
CA LEU A 183 -11.12 -11.51 -7.84
C LEU A 183 -10.01 -10.57 -7.34
N VAL A 184 -8.74 -10.90 -7.57
CA VAL A 184 -7.62 -10.01 -7.25
C VAL A 184 -7.62 -8.79 -8.17
N MET A 185 -7.88 -8.95 -9.47
CA MET A 185 -8.06 -7.82 -10.38
C MET A 185 -9.22 -6.93 -9.93
N ASP A 186 -10.37 -7.51 -9.64
CA ASP A 186 -11.55 -6.79 -9.18
C ASP A 186 -11.23 -6.01 -7.90
N ALA A 187 -10.56 -6.65 -6.92
CA ALA A 187 -10.14 -6.00 -5.69
C ALA A 187 -9.18 -4.82 -5.92
N MET A 188 -8.24 -4.93 -6.87
CA MET A 188 -7.33 -3.84 -7.24
C MET A 188 -8.09 -2.70 -7.94
N HIS A 189 -8.98 -3.03 -8.88
CA HIS A 189 -9.78 -2.06 -9.62
C HIS A 189 -10.73 -1.28 -8.69
N GLU A 190 -11.53 -1.99 -7.89
CA GLU A 190 -12.50 -1.40 -6.95
C GLU A 190 -11.85 -0.52 -5.86
N SER A 191 -10.57 -0.75 -5.57
CA SER A 191 -9.80 0.00 -4.56
C SER A 191 -8.97 1.13 -5.17
N ASP A 192 -9.24 1.50 -6.42
CA ASP A 192 -8.53 2.54 -7.17
C ASP A 192 -7.00 2.35 -7.14
N PHE A 193 -6.52 1.11 -7.32
CA PHE A 193 -5.10 0.76 -7.17
C PHE A 193 -4.20 1.60 -8.08
N LEU A 194 -4.61 1.88 -9.31
CA LEU A 194 -3.83 2.71 -10.23
C LEU A 194 -3.77 4.18 -9.81
N ASP A 195 -4.84 4.72 -9.22
CA ASP A 195 -4.81 6.08 -8.65
C ASP A 195 -3.88 6.12 -7.43
N LEU A 196 -3.83 5.05 -6.64
CA LEU A 196 -2.90 4.94 -5.52
C LEU A 196 -1.45 4.97 -6.02
N ILE A 197 -1.14 4.18 -7.05
CA ILE A 197 0.20 4.18 -7.65
C ILE A 197 0.55 5.54 -8.25
N ALA A 198 -0.38 6.18 -8.96
CA ALA A 198 -0.19 7.53 -9.48
C ALA A 198 0.11 8.52 -8.36
N SER A 199 -0.66 8.47 -7.27
CA SER A 199 -0.47 9.31 -6.07
C SER A 199 0.92 9.10 -5.45
N ILE A 200 1.37 7.85 -5.30
CA ILE A 200 2.72 7.54 -4.83
C ILE A 200 3.76 8.19 -5.73
N ILE A 201 3.69 7.98 -7.05
CA ILE A 201 4.67 8.52 -8.01
C ILE A 201 4.72 10.05 -7.96
N VAL A 202 3.55 10.71 -7.94
CA VAL A 202 3.46 12.18 -7.90
C VAL A 202 4.00 12.76 -6.60
N ARG A 203 3.85 12.04 -5.48
CA ARG A 203 4.34 12.48 -4.17
C ARG A 203 5.83 12.22 -3.94
N LEU A 204 6.48 11.42 -4.79
CA LEU A 204 7.94 11.24 -4.71
C LEU A 204 8.64 12.55 -5.07
N LYS A 205 9.50 13.02 -4.17
CA LYS A 205 10.27 14.25 -4.37
C LYS A 205 11.66 13.95 -4.92
N PRO A 206 12.21 14.83 -5.77
CA PRO A 206 13.63 14.79 -6.13
C PRO A 206 14.44 15.07 -4.86
N GLY A 207 14.81 14.01 -4.14
CA GLY A 207 15.32 14.12 -2.77
C GLY A 207 16.39 15.20 -2.58
N GLU A 208 16.26 15.99 -1.51
CA GLU A 208 17.25 17.03 -1.15
C GLU A 208 18.58 16.43 -0.69
N SER A 209 18.52 15.17 -0.23
CA SER A 209 19.68 14.36 0.14
C SER A 209 19.83 13.17 -0.80
N ARG A 210 21.08 12.69 -0.92
CA ARG A 210 21.39 11.45 -1.65
C ARG A 210 20.54 10.27 -1.20
N TYR A 211 20.29 10.15 0.11
CA TYR A 211 19.47 9.08 0.67
C TYR A 211 18.01 9.13 0.17
N GLN A 212 17.39 10.32 0.16
CA GLN A 212 16.03 10.48 -0.35
C GLN A 212 15.93 10.20 -1.86
N ALA A 213 16.93 10.64 -2.63
CA ALA A 213 16.99 10.35 -4.07
C ALA A 213 17.10 8.85 -4.34
N GLU A 214 18.01 8.15 -3.64
CA GLU A 214 18.15 6.69 -3.72
C GLU A 214 16.86 5.98 -3.30
N SER A 215 16.18 6.47 -2.26
CA SER A 215 14.91 5.92 -1.77
C SER A 215 13.77 6.08 -2.79
N SER A 216 13.68 7.23 -3.47
CA SER A 216 12.69 7.47 -4.53
C SER A 216 12.93 6.54 -5.72
N ILE A 217 14.19 6.41 -6.15
CA ILE A 217 14.57 5.48 -7.24
C ILE A 217 14.23 4.04 -6.86
N ALA A 218 14.53 3.62 -5.62
CA ALA A 218 14.19 2.29 -5.14
C ALA A 218 12.68 2.05 -5.11
N THR A 219 11.89 3.08 -4.75
CA THR A 219 10.41 3.00 -4.78
C THR A 219 9.90 2.79 -6.21
N LEU A 220 10.38 3.59 -7.17
CA LEU A 220 10.02 3.46 -8.59
C LEU A 220 10.42 2.09 -9.15
N GLY A 221 11.63 1.63 -8.84
CA GLY A 221 12.09 0.29 -9.22
C GLY A 221 11.22 -0.83 -8.61
N GLY A 222 10.81 -0.67 -7.35
CA GLY A 222 9.88 -1.57 -6.67
C GLY A 222 8.52 -1.65 -7.35
N LEU A 223 7.96 -0.51 -7.80
CA LEU A 223 6.71 -0.49 -8.58
C LEU A 223 6.86 -1.29 -9.87
N GLY A 224 7.95 -1.11 -10.62
CA GLY A 224 8.22 -1.89 -11.82
C GLY A 224 8.29 -3.40 -11.54
N VAL A 225 8.87 -3.82 -10.41
CA VAL A 225 8.88 -5.23 -9.99
C VAL A 225 7.48 -5.73 -9.65
N LEU A 226 6.70 -4.95 -8.90
CA LEU A 226 5.32 -5.29 -8.53
C LEU A 226 4.45 -5.53 -9.77
N PHE A 227 4.45 -4.64 -10.76
CA PHE A 227 3.66 -4.82 -11.97
C PHE A 227 4.14 -6.02 -12.81
N LYS A 228 5.45 -6.28 -12.86
CA LYS A 228 5.98 -7.51 -13.47
C LYS A 228 5.53 -8.78 -12.75
N LEU A 229 5.24 -8.72 -11.44
CA LEU A 229 4.66 -9.83 -10.70
C LEU A 229 3.17 -9.97 -11.00
N ILE A 230 2.43 -8.86 -11.08
CA ILE A 230 1.00 -8.84 -11.44
C ILE A 230 0.77 -9.50 -12.80
N VAL A 231 1.50 -9.09 -13.85
CA VAL A 231 1.34 -9.67 -15.21
C VAL A 231 1.80 -11.13 -15.31
N LYS A 232 2.65 -11.60 -14.39
CA LYS A 232 3.00 -13.02 -14.28
C LYS A 232 1.91 -13.81 -13.57
N ALA A 233 1.20 -13.17 -12.65
CA ALA A 233 0.12 -13.77 -11.89
C ALA A 233 -1.20 -13.76 -12.65
N VAL A 234 -1.42 -12.81 -13.56
CA VAL A 234 -2.67 -12.58 -14.30
C VAL A 234 -2.37 -12.32 -15.79
N PRO A 235 -3.14 -12.89 -16.74
CA PRO A 235 -2.91 -12.65 -18.17
C PRO A 235 -2.98 -11.16 -18.55
N GLU A 236 -2.03 -10.71 -19.36
CA GLU A 236 -1.93 -9.31 -19.83
C GLU A 236 -3.22 -8.81 -20.50
N VAL A 237 -3.86 -9.65 -21.32
CA VAL A 237 -5.11 -9.30 -22.02
C VAL A 237 -6.24 -9.00 -21.02
N GLU A 238 -6.32 -9.76 -19.93
CA GLU A 238 -7.35 -9.56 -18.90
C GLU A 238 -7.07 -8.27 -18.10
N LEU A 239 -5.81 -8.00 -17.77
CA LEU A 239 -5.40 -6.74 -17.12
C LEU A 239 -5.73 -5.53 -18.00
N GLY A 240 -5.41 -5.61 -19.29
CA GLY A 240 -5.64 -4.53 -20.24
C GLY A 240 -7.11 -4.19 -20.41
N GLU A 241 -8.00 -5.20 -20.46
CA GLU A 241 -9.44 -4.95 -20.51
C GLU A 241 -10.00 -4.48 -19.16
N CYS A 242 -9.51 -5.02 -18.03
CA CYS A 242 -9.94 -4.62 -16.69
C CYS A 242 -9.64 -3.13 -16.40
N PHE A 243 -8.45 -2.65 -16.75
CA PHE A 243 -8.01 -1.27 -16.47
C PHE A 243 -8.16 -0.31 -17.65
N LYS A 244 -8.87 -0.71 -18.72
CA LYS A 244 -9.04 0.09 -19.94
C LYS A 244 -9.77 1.41 -19.70
N ASP A 245 -10.70 1.41 -18.76
CA ASP A 245 -11.46 2.57 -18.33
C ASP A 245 -10.59 3.66 -17.68
N TYR A 246 -9.38 3.29 -17.24
CA TYR A 246 -8.40 4.21 -16.64
C TYR A 246 -7.61 5.03 -17.67
N VAL A 247 -7.66 4.70 -18.96
CA VAL A 247 -6.91 5.40 -20.03
C VAL A 247 -7.04 6.94 -19.99
N PRO A 248 -8.24 7.54 -19.76
CA PRO A 248 -8.35 8.99 -19.64
C PRO A 248 -7.64 9.57 -18.40
N ALA A 249 -7.67 8.86 -17.27
CA ALA A 249 -6.99 9.27 -16.04
C ALA A 249 -5.47 9.17 -16.19
N TRP A 250 -4.99 8.15 -16.91
CA TRP A 250 -3.57 7.94 -17.24
C TRP A 250 -2.90 9.20 -17.79
N TRP A 251 -3.61 9.88 -18.71
CA TRP A 251 -3.15 11.11 -19.34
C TRP A 251 -3.08 12.31 -18.41
N LYS A 252 -4.03 12.42 -17.47
CA LYS A 252 -4.02 13.50 -16.48
C LYS A 252 -2.81 13.40 -15.57
N VAL A 253 -2.47 12.19 -15.11
CA VAL A 253 -1.29 11.93 -14.28
C VAL A 253 0.00 12.26 -15.04
N ARG A 254 0.12 11.80 -16.29
CA ARG A 254 1.28 12.12 -17.14
C ARG A 254 1.47 13.64 -17.32
N ARG A 255 0.37 14.36 -17.55
CA ARG A 255 0.35 15.83 -17.60
C ARG A 255 0.55 16.49 -16.24
N HIS A 256 0.57 15.78 -15.13
CA HIS A 256 0.99 16.37 -13.86
C HIS A 256 2.51 16.21 -13.68
N ILE A 257 3.06 15.08 -14.14
CA ILE A 257 4.51 14.81 -14.09
C ILE A 257 5.28 15.75 -15.05
N LEU A 258 4.76 16.03 -16.25
CA LEU A 258 5.45 16.79 -17.30
C LEU A 258 5.55 18.32 -17.11
N PRO A 259 4.51 19.07 -16.69
CA PRO A 259 4.61 20.52 -16.47
C PRO A 259 5.45 20.86 -15.25
N ASN A 260 5.42 20.00 -14.21
CA ASN A 260 6.37 20.09 -13.09
C ASN A 260 7.83 20.03 -13.56
N TRP A 261 8.09 19.53 -14.77
CA TRP A 261 9.38 19.60 -15.43
C TRP A 261 9.57 20.88 -16.27
N HIS A 262 8.60 21.27 -17.08
CA HIS A 262 8.73 22.38 -18.04
C HIS A 262 8.58 23.78 -17.42
N ASP A 263 7.82 23.91 -16.34
CA ASP A 263 7.59 25.18 -15.63
C ASP A 263 8.68 25.47 -14.59
N MET A 264 9.74 24.65 -14.53
CA MET A 264 10.85 24.86 -13.61
C MET A 264 11.68 26.10 -14.02
N PRO A 265 11.88 27.08 -13.10
CA PRO A 265 12.74 28.23 -13.35
C PRO A 265 14.10 27.86 -13.95
N ALA A 266 14.61 28.68 -14.89
CA ALA A 266 15.94 28.52 -15.45
C ALA A 266 17.00 28.49 -14.32
N GLY A 267 17.54 27.31 -14.00
CA GLY A 267 18.48 27.12 -12.88
C GLY A 267 18.37 25.80 -12.10
N HIS A 268 17.49 24.87 -12.48
CA HIS A 268 17.33 23.61 -11.76
C HIS A 268 18.52 22.65 -11.95
N SER A 269 18.77 21.84 -10.93
CA SER A 269 19.87 20.88 -10.93
C SER A 269 19.50 19.64 -11.74
N ARG A 270 20.43 19.11 -12.53
CA ARG A 270 20.31 17.85 -13.30
C ARG A 270 19.65 16.68 -12.52
N PRO A 271 19.86 16.51 -11.19
CA PRO A 271 19.14 15.52 -10.39
C PRO A 271 17.62 15.67 -10.36
N HIS A 272 17.09 16.90 -10.35
CA HIS A 272 15.64 17.13 -10.38
C HIS A 272 15.04 16.69 -11.70
N GLU A 273 15.72 17.02 -12.79
CA GLU A 273 15.32 16.56 -14.12
C GLU A 273 15.32 15.02 -14.16
N MET A 274 16.45 14.39 -13.81
CA MET A 274 16.51 12.92 -13.81
C MET A 274 15.38 12.29 -12.98
N HIS A 275 15.03 12.82 -11.82
CA HIS A 275 13.92 12.32 -11.01
C HIS A 275 12.59 12.25 -11.77
N TYR A 276 12.13 13.36 -12.36
CA TYR A 276 10.86 13.38 -13.07
C TYR A 276 10.87 12.53 -14.35
N MET A 277 12.03 12.42 -15.02
CA MET A 277 12.19 11.45 -16.11
C MET A 277 11.98 10.01 -15.64
N HIS A 278 12.52 9.63 -14.49
CA HIS A 278 12.30 8.29 -13.94
C HIS A 278 10.83 8.07 -13.54
N CYS A 279 10.15 9.10 -13.00
CA CYS A 279 8.72 9.03 -12.72
C CYS A 279 7.90 8.81 -13.99
N GLU A 280 8.15 9.57 -15.06
CA GLU A 280 7.46 9.40 -16.34
C GLU A 280 7.76 8.04 -16.96
N ASP A 281 9.03 7.63 -17.00
CA ASP A 281 9.45 6.33 -17.55
C ASP A 281 8.79 5.17 -16.79
N THR A 282 8.76 5.23 -15.45
CA THR A 282 8.06 4.23 -14.64
C THR A 282 6.56 4.20 -14.96
N TRP A 283 5.91 5.36 -15.07
CA TRP A 283 4.50 5.44 -15.42
C TRP A 283 4.25 4.84 -16.82
N LEU A 284 5.06 5.17 -17.82
CA LEU A 284 4.92 4.59 -19.16
C LEU A 284 5.15 3.07 -19.17
N GLN A 285 6.16 2.59 -18.46
CA GLN A 285 6.43 1.15 -18.33
C GLN A 285 5.28 0.39 -17.69
N ILE A 286 4.64 0.94 -16.65
CA ILE A 286 3.46 0.31 -16.05
C ILE A 286 2.34 0.17 -17.09
N SER A 287 2.11 1.20 -17.91
CA SER A 287 1.10 1.15 -18.96
C SER A 287 1.37 0.08 -20.03
N GLU A 288 2.65 -0.15 -20.34
CA GLU A 288 3.06 -1.21 -21.25
C GLU A 288 2.86 -2.59 -20.64
N ILE A 289 3.24 -2.77 -19.37
CA ILE A 289 3.06 -4.03 -18.63
C ILE A 289 1.59 -4.40 -18.50
N LEU A 290 0.71 -3.41 -18.34
CA LEU A 290 -0.74 -3.61 -18.24
C LEU A 290 -1.43 -3.81 -19.61
N GLY A 291 -0.69 -3.72 -20.73
CA GLY A 291 -1.29 -3.79 -22.07
C GLY A 291 -2.14 -2.57 -22.46
N LEU A 292 -1.98 -1.45 -21.75
CA LEU A 292 -2.78 -0.22 -21.97
C LEU A 292 -2.19 0.69 -23.04
N ARG A 293 -0.93 0.45 -23.47
CA ARG A 293 -0.17 1.38 -24.33
C ARG A 293 -0.90 1.73 -25.63
N SER A 294 -1.43 0.73 -26.33
CA SER A 294 -2.15 0.94 -27.58
C SER A 294 -3.43 1.78 -27.40
N ALA A 295 -4.17 1.53 -26.32
CA ALA A 295 -5.36 2.30 -25.97
C ALA A 295 -5.01 3.76 -25.64
N ILE A 296 -3.96 3.96 -24.84
CA ILE A 296 -3.41 5.29 -24.50
C ILE A 296 -2.99 6.04 -25.76
N ASP A 297 -2.23 5.41 -26.66
CA ASP A 297 -1.76 6.05 -27.88
C ASP A 297 -2.96 6.40 -28.80
N SER A 298 -3.94 5.51 -28.93
CA SER A 298 -5.17 5.76 -29.70
C SER A 298 -6.02 6.91 -29.14
N TYR A 299 -5.98 7.10 -27.81
CA TYR A 299 -6.70 8.19 -27.14
C TYR A 299 -6.05 9.56 -27.38
N THR A 300 -4.76 9.59 -27.73
CA THR A 300 -3.97 10.83 -27.79
C THR A 300 -3.97 11.52 -29.12
N VAL A 301 -3.95 10.73 -30.19
CA VAL A 301 -3.94 11.23 -31.55
C VAL A 301 -5.13 12.17 -31.81
N PRO A 302 -6.36 11.90 -31.31
CA PRO A 302 -7.45 12.85 -31.41
C PRO A 302 -7.27 14.11 -30.55
N ILE A 303 -6.69 13.99 -29.35
CA ILE A 303 -6.54 15.10 -28.39
C ILE A 303 -5.48 16.09 -28.82
N ALA A 304 -4.34 15.61 -29.31
CA ALA A 304 -3.24 16.45 -29.80
C ALA A 304 -3.61 17.24 -31.07
N ASN A 305 -4.63 16.79 -31.80
CA ASN A 305 -5.10 17.41 -33.05
C ASN A 305 -6.38 18.25 -32.86
N CYS A 306 -6.80 18.50 -31.61
CA CYS A 306 -8.04 19.19 -31.29
C CYS A 306 -7.74 20.62 -30.80
N ASP A 307 -7.52 21.55 -31.74
CA ASP A 307 -7.18 22.96 -31.47
C ASP A 307 -8.41 23.88 -31.21
N GLY A 308 -9.56 23.30 -30.83
CA GLY A 308 -10.82 24.04 -30.70
C GLY A 308 -11.39 24.04 -29.28
N GLY A 309 -11.88 25.18 -28.79
CA GLY A 309 -12.61 25.31 -27.52
C GLY A 309 -13.94 24.53 -27.42
N ARG A 310 -14.21 23.61 -28.35
CA ARG A 310 -15.37 22.70 -28.37
C ARG A 310 -14.97 21.23 -28.34
N CYS A 311 -13.70 20.92 -28.08
CA CYS A 311 -13.30 19.56 -27.80
C CYS A 311 -14.06 19.11 -26.54
N PRO A 312 -14.65 17.91 -26.50
CA PRO A 312 -15.38 17.40 -25.33
C PRO A 312 -14.54 17.39 -24.04
N MET A 313 -13.23 17.60 -24.16
CA MET A 313 -12.25 17.61 -23.08
C MET A 313 -11.53 18.97 -22.93
N ALA A 314 -11.93 20.04 -23.62
CA ALA A 314 -11.31 21.38 -23.50
C ALA A 314 -11.35 21.92 -22.06
N ASP A 315 -12.40 21.60 -21.30
CA ASP A 315 -12.54 21.98 -19.89
C ASP A 315 -11.59 21.19 -18.96
N THR A 316 -11.05 20.06 -19.41
CA THR A 316 -9.95 19.35 -18.72
C THR A 316 -8.55 19.76 -19.18
N VAL A 317 -8.47 20.58 -20.24
CA VAL A 317 -7.21 20.98 -20.90
C VAL A 317 -6.79 22.39 -20.49
N ASN A 318 -7.72 23.29 -20.17
CA ASN A 318 -7.41 24.66 -19.74
C ASN A 318 -7.27 24.78 -18.21
N GLY A 319 -6.11 24.39 -17.70
CA GLY A 319 -5.73 24.54 -16.30
C GLY A 319 -5.52 26.00 -15.87
N LEU A 320 -6.62 26.67 -15.47
CA LEU A 320 -6.57 27.81 -14.54
C LEU A 320 -7.25 27.51 -13.20
N GLY A 321 -7.88 26.35 -13.06
CA GLY A 321 -8.10 25.74 -11.76
C GLY A 321 -6.92 24.81 -11.49
N ALA A 322 -6.13 25.10 -10.46
CA ALA A 322 -5.41 24.03 -9.76
C ALA A 322 -6.39 22.86 -9.55
N PRO A 323 -5.96 21.59 -9.64
CA PRO A 323 -6.87 20.47 -9.51
C PRO A 323 -7.67 20.58 -8.22
N GLN A 324 -8.93 21.01 -8.35
CA GLN A 324 -9.88 21.10 -7.25
C GLN A 324 -10.13 19.72 -6.62
N TRP A 325 -9.61 18.62 -7.17
CA TRP A 325 -9.70 17.28 -6.59
C TRP A 325 -8.59 16.95 -5.59
N ILE A 326 -7.39 17.55 -5.71
CA ILE A 326 -6.41 17.50 -4.60
C ILE A 326 -6.90 18.42 -3.47
N GLY A 327 -7.49 19.58 -3.83
CA GLY A 327 -8.15 20.48 -2.88
C GLY A 327 -9.46 19.94 -2.28
N SER A 328 -10.30 19.23 -3.04
CA SER A 328 -11.59 18.68 -2.57
C SER A 328 -11.41 17.43 -1.71
N LEU A 329 -10.28 16.75 -1.80
CA LEU A 329 -9.83 15.75 -0.81
C LEU A 329 -9.42 16.42 0.52
N VAL A 330 -8.93 17.67 0.47
CA VAL A 330 -8.51 18.48 1.63
C VAL A 330 -9.67 19.32 2.21
N GLU A 331 -10.67 19.72 1.42
CA GLU A 331 -11.83 20.52 1.86
C GLU A 331 -12.96 19.68 2.50
N LEU A 332 -12.88 18.34 2.43
CA LEU A 332 -13.78 17.42 3.16
C LEU A 332 -13.49 17.34 4.68
N ILE A 333 -12.51 18.11 5.17
CA ILE A 333 -11.91 17.92 6.49
C ILE A 333 -12.65 18.62 7.67
N PRO A 334 -13.41 19.73 7.57
CA PRO A 334 -13.97 20.34 8.78
C PRO A 334 -15.37 19.87 9.20
N HIS A 335 -15.95 18.83 8.58
CA HIS A 335 -17.29 18.33 8.97
C HIS A 335 -17.32 16.95 9.65
N ILE A 336 -16.17 16.42 10.07
CA ILE A 336 -16.09 15.19 10.88
C ILE A 336 -16.08 15.52 12.37
N GLU A 337 -17.11 16.26 12.82
CA GLU A 337 -17.47 16.34 14.24
C GLU A 337 -18.90 15.83 14.40
N ASN A 338 -19.07 14.49 14.37
CA ASN A 338 -20.11 13.68 15.06
C ASN A 338 -20.37 12.34 14.31
N PRO A 339 -20.18 11.16 14.94
CA PRO A 339 -20.59 9.87 14.38
C PRO A 339 -22.10 9.65 14.64
N PRO A 340 -22.85 8.93 13.77
CA PRO A 340 -22.62 7.48 13.64
C PRO A 340 -22.99 6.91 12.27
N TYR A 341 -22.28 7.22 11.19
CA TYR A 341 -22.30 6.39 9.97
C TYR A 341 -20.94 6.48 9.30
N ALA A 342 -20.29 5.33 9.09
CA ALA A 342 -19.09 5.24 8.26
C ALA A 342 -19.46 5.71 6.84
N VAL A 343 -18.96 6.87 6.44
CA VAL A 343 -19.11 7.37 5.07
C VAL A 343 -18.17 6.54 4.17
N PRO A 344 -18.61 6.06 3.00
CA PRO A 344 -17.74 5.35 2.08
C PRO A 344 -16.67 6.31 1.56
N ILE A 345 -15.42 5.86 1.54
CA ILE A 345 -14.34 6.52 0.78
C ILE A 345 -14.83 6.58 -0.69
N MET A 346 -15.09 7.78 -1.20
CA MET A 346 -15.60 7.98 -2.55
C MET A 346 -14.49 7.73 -3.57
N SER A 347 -14.64 6.65 -4.35
CA SER A 347 -13.83 6.38 -5.55
C SER A 347 -14.13 7.40 -6.66
N ILE A 348 -13.09 7.76 -7.43
CA ILE A 348 -13.18 8.61 -8.65
C ILE A 348 -14.18 8.03 -9.66
N SER A 349 -14.42 6.70 -9.65
CA SER A 349 -15.42 6.04 -10.48
C SER A 349 -16.86 6.33 -10.07
N ARG A 350 -17.15 6.57 -8.77
CA ARG A 350 -18.51 6.86 -8.26
C ARG A 350 -18.94 8.32 -8.43
N LEU A 351 -18.00 9.26 -8.47
CA LEU A 351 -18.29 10.66 -8.81
C LEU A 351 -18.87 10.82 -10.23
N LYS A 352 -18.69 9.82 -11.12
CA LYS A 352 -19.27 9.82 -12.46
C LYS A 352 -20.76 9.43 -12.50
N SER A 353 -21.29 8.71 -11.51
CA SER A 353 -22.70 8.27 -11.53
C SER A 353 -23.67 9.22 -10.83
N GLU A 354 -23.18 10.17 -10.03
CA GLU A 354 -24.03 11.15 -9.33
C GLU A 354 -24.20 12.47 -10.10
N TYR A 355 -23.52 12.63 -11.24
CA TYR A 355 -23.58 13.85 -12.07
C TYR A 355 -23.90 13.60 -13.56
N THR A 356 -24.51 12.45 -13.87
CA THR A 356 -25.27 12.21 -15.11
C THR A 356 -26.71 11.93 -14.75
#